data_AF-A0A1R4H467-F1
#
_entry.id   AF-A0A1R4H467-F1
#
_cell.length_a   1.000
_cell.length_b   1.000
_cell.length_c   1.000
_cell.angle_alpha   90.00
_cell.angle_beta   90.00
_cell.angle_gamma   90.00
#
_symmetry.space_group_name_H-M   'P 1'
#
loop_
_entity.id
_entity.type
_entity.pdbx_description
1 polymer ?
#
loop_
_entity_poly.entity_id
_entity_poly.type
_entity_poly.pdbx_seq_one_letter_code
_entity_poly.pdbx_strand_id
1 'polypeptide(L)' 'MYMCCPAFSERIIAVDTAVALCCAKLHVPDPRSDRDAIIAATALVHGMTVVTRNTDDFELAGVETLNPWYFTHSGA' A
#
# COMPACT_ATOMS: atom_id res chain seq x y z
N MET A 1 5.01 6.90 -22.96
CA MET A 1 4.55 7.68 -21.79
C MET A 1 3.10 7.28 -21.54
N TYR A 2 2.89 6.22 -20.76
CA TYR A 2 1.55 5.73 -20.47
C TYR A 2 0.95 6.65 -19.41
N MET A 3 0.00 7.50 -19.82
CA MET A 3 -0.82 8.26 -18.89
C MET A 3 -1.80 7.30 -18.23
N CYS A 4 -1.82 7.32 -16.91
CA CYS A 4 -2.90 6.75 -16.11
C CYS A 4 -4.26 7.22 -16.64
N CYS A 5 -5.31 6.40 -16.49
CA CYS A 5 -6.68 6.80 -16.79
C CYS A 5 -6.99 8.16 -16.14
N PRO A 6 -7.56 9.15 -16.88
CA PRO A 6 -7.83 10.48 -16.36
C PRO A 6 -8.64 10.49 -15.07
N ALA A 7 -9.47 9.46 -14.85
CA ALA A 7 -10.25 9.31 -13.63
C ALA A 7 -9.39 9.32 -12.35
N PHE A 8 -8.11 8.94 -12.42
CA PHE A 8 -7.21 8.85 -11.25
C PHE A 8 -6.08 9.88 -11.25
N SER A 9 -6.00 10.82 -12.21
CA SER A 9 -4.82 11.69 -12.40
C SER A 9 -4.39 12.46 -11.14
N GLU A 10 -5.32 12.82 -10.28
CA GLU A 10 -5.07 13.56 -9.03
C GLU A 10 -4.93 12.66 -7.79
N ARG A 11 -5.02 11.34 -7.97
CA ARG A 11 -4.98 10.33 -6.89
C ARG A 11 -3.82 9.34 -7.08
N ILE A 12 -2.80 9.74 -7.84
CA ILE A 12 -1.57 8.97 -8.02
C ILE A 12 -0.55 9.50 -7.00
N ILE A 13 -0.12 8.63 -6.10
CA ILE A 13 0.89 8.97 -5.11
C ILE A 13 2.26 8.63 -5.69
N ALA A 14 3.16 9.60 -5.68
CA ALA A 14 4.54 9.41 -6.12
C ALA A 14 5.35 8.65 -5.05
N VAL A 15 6.25 7.79 -5.49
CA VAL A 15 7.25 7.18 -4.61
C VAL A 15 8.40 8.18 -4.44
N ASP A 16 8.37 8.93 -3.34
CA ASP A 16 9.41 9.89 -3.01
C ASP A 16 10.48 9.29 -2.07
N THR A 17 11.43 10.12 -1.64
CA THR A 17 12.52 9.70 -0.75
C THR A 17 12.00 9.16 0.59
N ALA A 18 10.91 9.70 1.13
CA ALA A 18 10.36 9.23 2.40
C ALA A 18 9.78 7.82 2.25
N VAL A 19 9.05 7.57 1.16
CA VAL A 19 8.55 6.24 0.81
C VAL A 19 9.70 5.26 0.58
N ALA A 20 10.74 5.65 -0.17
CA ALA A 20 11.89 4.80 -0.44
C ALA A 20 12.64 4.39 0.84
N LEU A 21 12.86 5.32 1.77
CA LEU A 21 13.50 5.04 3.06
C LEU A 21 12.65 4.15 3.96
N CYS A 22 11.33 4.34 3.96
CA CYS A 22 10.41 3.45 4.69
C CYS A 22 10.45 2.04 4.10
N CYS A 23 10.38 1.92 2.77
CA CYS A 23 10.44 0.64 2.05
C CYS A 23 11.74 -0.13 2.36
N ALA A 24 12.89 0.54 2.39
CA ALA A 24 14.16 -0.09 2.73
C ALA A 24 14.15 -0.74 4.13
N LYS A 25 13.47 -0.13 5.11
CA LYS A 25 13.34 -0.68 6.46
C LYS A 25 12.46 -1.93 6.51
N LEU A 26 11.46 -2.04 5.64
CA LEU A 26 10.53 -3.17 5.59
C LEU A 26 11.16 -4.48 5.08
N HIS A 27 12.37 -4.43 4.50
CA HIS A 27 13.10 -5.59 3.99
C HIS A 27 14.05 -6.23 5.02
N VAL A 28 14.09 -5.71 6.26
CA VAL A 28 14.99 -6.18 7.31
C VAL A 28 14.15 -6.69 8.48
N PRO A 29 14.42 -7.89 9.03
CA PRO A 29 15.49 -8.83 8.68
C PRO A 29 15.20 -9.71 7.44
N ASP A 30 13.92 -9.87 7.09
CA ASP A 30 13.49 -10.77 6.01
C ASP A 30 13.07 -9.96 4.77
N PRO A 31 13.72 -10.17 3.60
CA PRO A 31 13.37 -9.47 2.37
C PRO A 31 11.93 -9.77 1.96
N ARG A 32 11.14 -8.71 1.74
CA ARG A 32 9.79 -8.81 1.21
C ARG A 32 9.79 -8.74 -0.31
N SER A 33 8.61 -9.00 -0.90
CA SER A 33 8.31 -8.59 -2.27
C SER A 33 8.49 -7.07 -2.41
N ASP A 34 9.36 -6.65 -3.34
CA ASP A 34 9.64 -5.24 -3.62
C ASP A 34 8.35 -4.43 -3.83
N ARG A 35 7.35 -5.03 -4.48
CA ARG A 35 6.09 -4.35 -4.82
C ARG A 35 5.23 -4.13 -3.59
N ASP A 36 5.05 -5.14 -2.76
CA ASP A 36 4.19 -5.06 -1.58
C ASP A 36 4.84 -4.16 -0.52
N ALA A 37 6.17 -4.18 -0.41
CA ALA A 37 6.92 -3.27 0.44
C ALA A 37 6.76 -1.80 0.01
N ILE A 38 6.78 -1.49 -1.28
CA ILE A 38 6.54 -0.12 -1.77
C ILE A 38 5.10 0.32 -1.48
N ILE A 39 4.11 -0.55 -1.69
CA ILE A 39 2.69 -0.24 -1.39
C ILE A 39 2.51 0.01 0.11
N ALA A 40 3.04 -0.87 0.97
CA ALA A 40 2.97 -0.74 2.42
C ALA A 40 3.68 0.54 2.90
N ALA A 41 4.89 0.81 2.40
CA ALA A 41 5.64 2.01 2.74
C ALA A 41 4.90 3.29 2.36
N THR A 42 4.27 3.32 1.18
CA THR A 42 3.46 4.46 0.75
C THR A 42 2.31 4.70 1.72
N ALA A 43 1.58 3.64 2.07
CA ALA A 43 0.47 3.73 3.00
C ALA A 43 0.91 4.17 4.41
N LEU A 44 2.02 3.64 4.92
CA LEU A 44 2.59 4.05 6.22
C LEU A 44 3.02 5.52 6.26
N VAL A 45 3.71 6.00 5.22
CA VAL A 45 4.19 7.39 5.13
C VAL A 45 3.01 8.37 5.05
N HIS A 46 1.94 8.00 4.37
CA HIS A 46 0.77 8.87 4.17
C HIS A 46 -0.39 8.61 5.14
N GLY A 47 -0.25 7.67 6.09
CA GLY A 47 -1.31 7.33 7.05
C GLY A 47 -2.57 6.76 6.40
N MET A 48 -2.40 5.89 5.40
CA MET A 48 -3.49 5.29 4.61
C MET A 48 -3.67 3.81 4.92
N THR A 49 -4.86 3.29 4.63
CA THR A 49 -5.19 1.86 4.70
C THR A 49 -5.04 1.21 3.31
N VAL A 50 -4.39 0.05 3.24
CA VAL A 50 -4.28 -0.75 2.01
C VAL A 50 -5.54 -1.62 1.86
N VAL A 51 -6.31 -1.39 0.81
CA VAL A 51 -7.43 -2.26 0.45
C VAL A 51 -6.91 -3.42 -0.40
N THR A 52 -6.92 -4.64 0.14
CA THR A 52 -6.38 -5.83 -0.53
C THR A 52 -7.13 -7.08 -0.10
N ARG A 53 -7.25 -8.04 -1.01
CA ARG A 53 -7.73 -9.39 -0.67
C ARG A 53 -6.68 -10.24 0.05
N ASN A 54 -5.40 -9.95 -0.15
CA ASN A 54 -4.27 -10.68 0.40
C ASN A 54 -3.74 -9.88 1.58
N THR A 55 -4.40 -9.96 2.73
CA THR A 55 -4.00 -9.22 3.93
C THR A 55 -2.70 -9.76 4.52
N ASP A 56 -2.46 -11.06 4.38
CA ASP A 56 -1.35 -11.80 4.98
C ASP A 56 0.02 -11.26 4.51
N ASP A 57 0.12 -10.81 3.26
CA ASP A 57 1.35 -10.25 2.68
C ASP A 57 1.80 -8.95 3.42
N PHE A 58 0.84 -8.26 4.03
CA PHE A 58 1.01 -6.95 4.69
C PHE A 58 1.08 -7.05 6.22
N GLU A 59 0.77 -8.19 6.83
CA GLU A 59 0.72 -8.34 8.30
C GLU A 59 2.03 -7.93 8.97
N LEU A 60 3.16 -8.49 8.52
CA LEU A 60 4.46 -8.14 9.11
C LEU A 60 4.93 -6.72 8.75
N ALA A 61 4.24 -6.02 7.83
CA ALA A 61 4.61 -4.66 7.45
C ALA A 61 3.99 -3.63 8.40
N GLY A 62 3.02 -4.06 9.23
CA GLY A 62 2.36 -3.21 10.23
C GLY A 62 1.48 -2.12 9.63
N VAL A 63 1.13 -2.23 8.34
CA VAL A 63 0.20 -1.30 7.68
C VAL A 63 -1.23 -1.75 7.93
N GLU A 64 -2.15 -0.80 8.08
CA GLU A 64 -3.58 -1.13 8.17
C GLU A 64 -4.08 -1.70 6.85
N THR A 65 -4.79 -2.82 6.92
CA THR A 65 -5.40 -3.46 5.74
C THR A 65 -6.89 -3.62 5.88
N LEU A 66 -7.61 -3.45 4.76
CA LEU A 66 -9.04 -3.73 4.66
C LEU A 66 -9.29 -4.76 3.55
N ASN A 67 -9.90 -5.89 3.90
CA ASN A 67 -10.26 -6.92 2.93
C ASN A 67 -11.65 -6.67 2.34
N PRO A 68 -11.76 -6.30 1.05
CA PRO A 68 -13.04 -5.91 0.45
C PRO A 68 -14.03 -7.07 0.32
N TRP A 69 -13.60 -8.32 0.45
CA TRP A 69 -14.51 -9.48 0.37
C TRP A 69 -15.24 -9.79 1.67
N TYR A 70 -14.68 -9.36 2.80
CA TYR A 70 -15.31 -9.47 4.11
C TYR A 70 -15.90 -8.15 4.59
N PHE A 71 -15.55 -7.04 3.92
CA PHE A 71 -16.12 -5.74 4.21
C PHE A 71 -17.53 -5.62 3.64
N THR A 72 -18.53 -5.90 4.46
CA THR A 72 -19.93 -5.63 4.14
C THR A 72 -20.20 -4.14 4.32
N HIS A 73 -20.45 -3.42 3.22
CA HIS A 73 -20.94 -2.04 3.32
C HIS A 73 -22.36 -2.08 3.90
N SER A 74 -22.51 -1.61 5.13
CA SER A 74 -23.82 -1.42 5.76
C SER A 74 -24.44 -0.15 5.17
N GLY A 75 -25.06 -0.26 3.98
CA GLY A 75 -25.63 0.90 3.30
C GLY A 75 -26.11 0.63 1.88
N ALA A 76 -27.22 -0.10 1.76
CA ALA A 76 -28.19 0.04 0.67
C ALA A 76 -29.57 -0.39 1.17
#